data_AF-A0A961T4U9-F1
#
_entry.id   AF-A0A961T4U9-F1
#
_cell.length_a   1.000
_cell.length_b   1.000
_cell.length_c   1.000
_cell.angle_alpha   90.00
_cell.angle_beta   90.00
_cell.angle_gamma   90.00
#
_symmetry.space_group_name_H-M   'P 1'
#
loop_
_entity.id
_entity.type
_entity.pdbx_description
1 polymer ?
#
loop_
_entity_poly.entity_id
_entity_poly.type
_entity_poly.pdbx_seq_one_letter_code
_entity_poly.pdbx_strand_id
1 'polypeptide(L)' 'AALPEKGLGIALKVHDGAERASEVAIAACIESLLELDEAEANTLKRLSNPVQKNRNDLVVGSLRPAFDMR' A
#
# COMPACT_ATOMS: atom_id res chain seq x y z
N ALA A 1 4.06 -9.69 -4.22
CA ALA A 1 5.08 -8.97 -5.03
C ALA A 1 6.39 -9.74 -4.96
N ALA A 2 7.30 -9.56 -5.91
CA ALA A 2 8.65 -10.09 -5.86
C ALA A 2 9.64 -8.96 -6.12
N LEU A 3 10.76 -8.95 -5.41
CA LEU A 3 11.84 -7.97 -5.54
C LEU A 3 13.14 -8.75 -5.86
N PRO A 4 13.32 -9.21 -7.12
CA PRO A 4 14.42 -10.10 -7.48
C PRO A 4 15.80 -9.53 -7.18
N GLU A 5 15.99 -8.24 -7.37
CA GLU A 5 17.25 -7.52 -7.13
C GLU A 5 17.66 -7.55 -5.65
N LYS A 6 16.68 -7.77 -4.77
CA LYS A 6 16.90 -7.94 -3.32
C LYS A 6 16.85 -9.41 -2.88
N GLY A 7 16.55 -10.34 -3.79
CA GLY A 7 16.34 -11.76 -3.47
C GLY A 7 15.11 -12.00 -2.58
N LEU A 8 14.13 -11.09 -2.57
CA LEU A 8 12.97 -11.15 -1.67
C LEU A 8 11.67 -11.48 -2.41
N GLY A 9 10.84 -12.30 -1.77
CA GLY A 9 9.44 -12.52 -2.13
C GLY A 9 8.51 -12.01 -1.04
N ILE A 10 7.42 -11.33 -1.41
CA ILE A 10 6.41 -10.82 -0.46
C ILE A 10 5.13 -11.64 -0.59
N ALA A 11 4.82 -12.38 0.47
CA ALA A 11 3.55 -13.06 0.66
C ALA A 11 2.69 -12.28 1.68
N LEU A 12 1.48 -11.91 1.30
CA LEU A 12 0.55 -11.14 2.13
C LEU A 12 -0.75 -11.92 2.32
N LYS A 13 -1.19 -12.07 3.57
CA LYS A 13 -2.51 -12.62 3.90
C LYS A 13 -3.30 -11.61 4.71
N VAL A 14 -4.45 -11.23 4.17
CA VAL A 14 -5.46 -10.42 4.89
C VAL A 14 -6.58 -11.35 5.34
N HIS A 15 -7.01 -11.23 6.60
CA HIS A 15 -7.98 -12.14 7.20
C HIS A 15 -9.39 -11.97 6.62
N ASP A 16 -9.87 -10.73 6.46
CA ASP A 16 -11.21 -10.43 5.95
C ASP A 16 -11.33 -10.53 4.42
N GLY A 17 -10.21 -10.78 3.73
CA GLY A 17 -10.14 -10.89 2.27
C GLY A 17 -10.41 -9.58 1.52
N ALA A 18 -10.50 -8.43 2.21
CA ALA A 18 -10.79 -7.16 1.58
C ALA A 18 -9.57 -6.61 0.82
N GLU A 19 -9.76 -6.28 -0.46
CA GLU A 19 -8.72 -5.69 -1.32
C GLU A 19 -8.13 -4.41 -0.71
N ARG A 20 -9.01 -3.57 -0.15
CA ARG A 20 -8.67 -2.29 0.50
C ARG A 20 -7.56 -2.38 1.54
N ALA A 21 -7.50 -3.47 2.31
CA ALA A 21 -6.43 -3.68 3.28
C ALA A 21 -5.16 -4.24 2.60
N SER A 22 -5.32 -5.15 1.65
CA SER A 22 -4.20 -5.77 0.96
C SER A 22 -3.40 -4.79 0.09
N GLU A 23 -4.08 -3.88 -0.60
CA GLU A 23 -3.45 -2.87 -1.46
C GLU A 23 -2.63 -1.87 -0.64
N VAL A 24 -3.20 -1.39 0.47
CA VAL A 24 -2.52 -0.48 1.40
C VAL A 24 -1.27 -1.14 1.98
N ALA A 25 -1.39 -2.39 2.44
CA ALA A 25 -0.29 -3.11 3.04
C ALA A 25 0.83 -3.41 2.03
N ILE A 26 0.51 -3.88 0.82
CA ILE A 26 1.54 -4.17 -0.18
C ILE A 26 2.23 -2.90 -0.67
N ALA A 27 1.49 -1.80 -0.85
CA ALA A 27 2.07 -0.51 -1.23
C ALA A 27 3.04 0.00 -0.17
N ALA A 28 2.67 -0.05 1.11
CA ALA A 28 3.54 0.33 2.22
C ALA A 28 4.81 -0.53 2.33
N CYS A 29 4.70 -1.84 2.09
CA CYS A 29 5.86 -2.74 2.03
C CYS A 29 6.79 -2.37 0.88
N ILE A 30 6.28 -2.13 -0.33
CA ILE A 30 7.10 -1.75 -1.48
C ILE A 30 7.77 -0.39 -1.26
N GLU A 31 7.03 0.60 -0.74
CA GLU A 31 7.53 1.94 -0.40
C GLU A 31 8.69 1.89 0.60
N SER A 32 8.68 0.92 1.51
CA SER A 32 9.74 0.76 2.53
C SER A 32 10.95 -0.04 2.03
N LEU A 33 10.76 -0.91 1.03
CA LEU A 33 11.79 -1.86 0.59
C LEU A 33 12.56 -1.40 -0.65
N LEU A 34 11.99 -0.51 -1.46
CA LEU A 34 12.61 -0.05 -2.70
C LEU A 34 13.18 1.36 -2.58
N GLU A 35 14.25 1.61 -3.33
CA GLU A 35 14.67 2.97 -3.66
C GLU A 35 13.78 3.44 -4.81
N LEU A 36 13.07 4.54 -4.59
CA LEU A 36 12.04 5.03 -5.49
C LEU A 36 12.40 6.43 -5.94
N ASP A 37 12.12 6.73 -7.21
CA ASP A 37 12.10 8.11 -7.64
C ASP A 37 10.89 8.85 -7.04
N GLU A 38 10.84 10.18 -7.25
CA GLU A 38 9.79 11.02 -6.69
C GLU A 38 8.38 10.65 -7.21
N ALA A 39 8.27 10.25 -8.48
CA ALA A 39 6.98 9.91 -9.09
C ALA A 39 6.46 8.56 -8.59
N GLU A 40 7.35 7.59 -8.45
CA GLU A 40 7.08 6.27 -7.88
C GLU A 40 6.69 6.37 -6.41
N ALA A 41 7.47 7.11 -5.62
CA ALA A 41 7.19 7.36 -4.20
C ALA A 41 5.83 8.03 -4.01
N ASN A 42 5.51 9.06 -4.79
CA ASN A 42 4.20 9.72 -4.73
C ASN A 42 3.05 8.78 -5.14
N THR A 43 3.29 7.89 -6.09
CA THR A 43 2.28 6.91 -6.51
C THR A 43 2.02 5.88 -5.43
N LEU A 44 3.06 5.30 -4.85
CA LEU A 44 2.93 4.34 -3.74
C LEU A 44 2.33 4.99 -2.50
N LYS A 45 2.69 6.25 -2.20
CA LYS A 45 2.11 7.00 -1.08
C LYS A 45 0.60 7.20 -1.22
N ARG A 46 0.08 7.43 -2.43
CA ARG A 46 -1.37 7.50 -2.69
C ARG A 46 -2.05 6.14 -2.49
N LEU A 47 -1.38 5.06 -2.88
CA LEU A 47 -1.90 3.69 -2.74
C LEU A 47 -1.85 3.19 -1.29
N SER A 48 -0.83 3.60 -0.51
CA SER A 48 -0.72 3.29 0.92
C SER A 48 -1.60 4.20 1.79
N ASN A 49 -2.06 5.36 1.28
CA ASN A 49 -2.92 6.29 2.01
C ASN A 49 -4.19 6.71 1.23
N PRO A 50 -5.03 5.76 0.76
CA PRO A 50 -6.17 6.09 -0.08
C PRO A 50 -7.30 6.74 0.74
N VAL A 51 -7.97 7.70 0.12
CA VAL A 51 -9.24 8.23 0.62
C VAL A 51 -10.38 7.30 0.24
N GLN A 52 -11.28 7.03 1.18
CA GLN A 52 -12.50 6.26 0.92
C GLN A 52 -13.61 7.22 0.53
N LYS A 53 -14.25 6.94 -0.60
CA LYS A 53 -15.45 7.65 -1.06
C LYS A 53 -16.65 6.71 -1.02
N ASN A 54 -17.82 7.26 -0.70
CA ASN A 54 -19.07 6.53 -0.88
C ASN A 54 -19.51 6.57 -2.35
N ARG A 55 -20.66 5.95 -2.66
CA ARG A 55 -21.23 5.92 -4.02
C ARG A 55 -21.60 7.31 -4.57
N ASN A 56 -21.72 8.33 -3.70
CA ASN A 56 -22.00 9.72 -4.08
C ASN A 56 -20.71 10.56 -4.18
N ASP A 57 -19.54 9.92 -4.27
CA ASP A 57 -18.21 10.54 -4.33
C ASP A 57 -17.82 11.39 -3.11
N LEU A 58 -18.58 11.31 -2.02
CA LEU A 58 -18.25 12.00 -0.78
C LEU A 58 -17.17 11.24 -0.03
N VAL A 59 -16.16 11.97 0.46
CA VAL A 59 -15.12 11.40 1.32
C VAL A 59 -15.73 10.98 2.65
N VAL A 60 -15.60 9.70 2.98
CA VAL A 60 -16.15 9.10 4.21
C VAL A 60 -15.07 8.52 5.11
N GLY A 61 -13.81 8.54 4.69
CA GLY A 61 -12.69 8.08 5.50
C GLY A 61 -11.39 8.00 4.73
N SER A 62 -10.38 7.39 5.35
CA SER A 62 -9.10 7.06 4.74
C SER A 62 -8.57 5.76 5.31
N LEU A 63 -7.68 5.10 4.59
CA LEU A 63 -6.91 3.97 5.08
C LEU A 63 -5.45 4.38 5.24
N ARG A 64 -4.79 3.78 6.23
CA ARG A 64 -3.37 3.97 6.50
C ARG A 64 -2.79 2.63 6.95
N PRO A 65 -1.55 2.30 6.58
CA PRO A 65 -0.87 1.16 7.17
C PRO A 65 -0.69 1.41 8.67
N ALA A 66 -0.94 0.38 9.49
CA ALA A 66 -0.75 0.46 10.94
C ALA A 66 0.69 0.11 11.36
N PHE A 67 1.49 -0.41 10.42
CA PHE A 67 2.88 -0.80 10.64
C PHE A 67 3.82 0.19 9.95
N ASP A 68 5.02 0.33 10.50
CA ASP A 68 6.15 1.01 9.88
C ASP A 68 7.29 -0.02 9.74
N MET A 69 7.97 -0.01 8.59
CA MET A 69 9.06 -0.93 8.25
C MET A 69 10.42 -0.23 8.11
N ARG A 70 10.48 1.08 8.39
CA ARG A 70 11.74 1.84 8.43
C ARG A 70 12.52 1.65 9.72
#